data_AF-R9A1X1-F1
#
_entry.id   AF-R9A1X1-F1
#
_cell.length_a   1.000
_cell.length_b   1.000
_cell.length_c   1.000
_cell.angle_alpha   90.00
_cell.angle_beta   90.00
_cell.angle_gamma   90.00
#
_symmetry.space_group_name_H-M   'P 1'
#
loop_
_entity.id
_entity.type
_entity.pdbx_description
1 polymer ?
#
loop_
_entity_poly.entity_id
_entity_poly.type
_entity_poly.pdbx_seq_one_letter_code
_entity_poly.pdbx_strand_id
1 'polypeptide(L)'
;MQYRPETKELISSIQDFLMKDLLPKLEGDDLLSYKTLVSWNMLGVIARETESSELDSDWNRILNLNLKISKLEEDYNRDQFSNLSRKEKYNVLFDWNKNLAKDIRDQTEKNIGEDLKPGGKVWNFAKNQLKETLSISNPRFQT
;
A
#
# COMPACT_ATOMS: atom_id res chain seq x y z
N MET A 1 -8.69 -2.19 17.97
CA MET A 1 -8.04 -2.42 16.66
C MET A 1 -6.80 -3.26 16.93
N GLN A 2 -6.81 -4.55 16.59
CA GLN A 2 -5.55 -5.29 16.50
C GLN A 2 -5.03 -5.02 15.09
N TYR A 3 -3.95 -4.25 14.99
CA TYR A 3 -3.26 -4.06 13.72
C TYR A 3 -2.71 -5.43 13.30
N ARG A 4 -3.14 -5.91 12.14
CA ARG A 4 -2.57 -7.11 11.54
C ARG A 4 -1.18 -6.73 11.01
N PRO A 5 -0.15 -7.57 11.22
CA PRO A 5 1.19 -7.22 10.77
C PRO A 5 1.25 -7.11 9.25
N GLU A 6 1.87 -6.06 8.75
CA GLU A 6 2.10 -5.84 7.33
C GLU A 6 3.09 -6.88 6.77
N THR A 7 3.08 -7.12 5.45
CA THR A 7 3.96 -8.10 4.80
C THR A 7 5.43 -7.87 5.17
N LYS A 8 5.85 -6.61 5.28
CA LYS A 8 7.19 -6.22 5.70
C LYS A 8 7.49 -6.57 7.16
N GLU A 9 6.53 -6.39 8.06
CA GLU A 9 6.68 -6.73 9.48
C GLU A 9 6.80 -8.24 9.66
N LEU A 10 6.04 -9.03 8.89
CA LEU A 10 6.16 -10.48 8.85
C LEU A 10 7.53 -10.93 8.33
N ILE A 11 7.99 -10.37 7.20
CA ILE A 11 9.30 -10.70 6.64
C ILE A 11 10.42 -10.33 7.62
N SER A 12 10.35 -9.15 8.23
CA SER A 12 11.32 -8.69 9.24
C SER A 12 11.33 -9.60 10.47
N SER A 13 10.18 -10.09 10.91
CA SER A 13 10.09 -11.01 12.06
C SER A 13 10.73 -12.36 11.74
N ILE A 14 10.55 -12.88 10.52
CA ILE A 14 11.21 -14.11 10.06
C ILE A 14 12.71 -13.90 9.96
N GLN A 15 13.17 -12.77 9.40
CA GLN A 15 14.58 -12.44 9.33
C GLN A 15 15.24 -12.39 10.71
N ASP A 16 14.56 -11.78 11.69
CA ASP A 16 15.02 -11.73 13.07
C ASP A 16 15.13 -13.13 13.68
N PHE A 17 14.13 -14.00 13.48
CA PHE A 17 14.17 -15.38 13.92
C PHE A 17 15.37 -16.14 13.32
N LEU A 18 15.59 -16.01 12.00
CA LEU A 18 16.70 -16.67 11.32
C LEU A 18 18.05 -16.29 11.92
N MET A 19 18.25 -15.00 12.25
CA MET A 19 19.55 -14.51 12.73
C MET A 19 19.75 -14.67 14.24
N LYS A 20 18.70 -14.41 15.03
CA LYS A 20 18.80 -14.35 16.51
C LYS A 20 18.56 -15.70 17.17
N ASP A 21 17.67 -16.52 16.60
CA ASP A 21 17.23 -17.76 17.24
C ASP A 21 17.74 -19.01 16.53
N LEU A 22 17.79 -19.00 15.20
CA LEU A 22 18.15 -20.17 14.40
C LEU A 22 19.64 -20.28 14.14
N LEU A 23 20.27 -19.24 13.56
CA LEU A 23 21.68 -19.27 13.17
C LEU A 23 22.64 -19.67 14.30
N PRO A 24 22.49 -19.18 15.56
CA PRO A 24 23.36 -19.60 16.65
C PRO A 24 23.25 -21.09 17.00
N LYS A 25 22.13 -21.74 16.67
CA LYS A 25 21.92 -23.18 16.92
C LYS A 25 22.47 -24.06 15.80
N LEU A 26 22.94 -23.45 14.71
CA LEU A 26 23.53 -24.12 13.56
C LEU A 26 25.06 -24.12 13.61
N GLU A 27 25.67 -23.64 14.71
CA GLU A 27 27.11 -23.69 14.93
C GLU A 27 27.62 -25.14 14.78
N GLY A 28 28.48 -25.36 13.78
CA GLY A 28 29.03 -26.68 13.44
C GLY A 28 28.44 -27.31 12.17
N ASP A 29 27.37 -26.77 11.60
CA ASP A 29 26.86 -27.13 10.27
C ASP A 29 27.01 -25.92 9.31
N ASP A 30 28.17 -25.83 8.67
CA ASP A 30 28.53 -24.75 7.76
C ASP A 30 27.55 -24.64 6.57
N LEU A 31 27.06 -25.77 6.07
CA LEU A 31 26.15 -25.79 4.93
C LEU A 31 24.78 -25.21 5.30
N LEU A 32 24.25 -25.61 6.46
CA LEU A 32 22.95 -25.14 6.92
C LEU A 32 23.02 -23.67 7.39
N SER A 33 24.13 -23.27 8.01
CA SER A 33 24.43 -21.88 8.35
C SER A 33 24.48 -20.99 7.09
N TYR A 34 25.18 -21.44 6.04
CA TYR A 34 25.22 -20.74 4.77
C TYR A 34 23.83 -20.58 4.13
N LYS A 35 23.03 -21.64 4.08
CA LYS A 35 21.65 -21.59 3.54
C LYS A 35 20.76 -20.62 4.33
N THR A 36 20.95 -20.56 5.64
CA THR A 36 20.21 -19.65 6.53
C THR A 36 20.56 -18.19 6.22
N LEU A 37 21.85 -17.88 6.04
CA LEU A 37 22.31 -16.54 5.65
C LEU A 37 21.84 -16.13 4.25
N VAL A 38 21.83 -17.05 3.28
CA VAL A 38 21.28 -16.78 1.94
C VAL A 38 19.79 -16.49 2.03
N SER A 39 19.04 -17.28 2.79
CA SER A 39 17.60 -17.09 2.98
C SER A 39 17.29 -15.75 3.65
N TRP A 40 18.06 -15.37 4.67
CA TRP A 40 17.96 -14.06 5.32
C TRP A 40 18.20 -12.91 4.33
N ASN A 41 19.24 -13.00 3.49
CA ASN A 41 19.52 -11.99 2.47
C ASN A 41 18.39 -11.88 1.43
N MET A 42 17.89 -13.03 0.94
CA MET A 42 16.80 -13.06 -0.03
C MET A 42 15.52 -12.44 0.52
N LEU A 43 15.18 -12.71 1.78
CA LEU A 43 14.05 -12.05 2.45
C LEU A 43 14.22 -10.53 2.50
N GLY A 44 15.45 -10.03 2.65
CA GLY A 44 15.74 -8.59 2.63
C GLY A 44 15.60 -7.97 1.25
N VAL A 45 15.85 -8.73 0.18
CA VAL A 45 15.56 -8.31 -1.20
C VAL A 45 14.05 -8.27 -1.42
N ILE A 46 13.34 -9.35 -1.07
CA ILE A 46 11.89 -9.45 -1.22
C ILE A 46 11.19 -8.33 -0.43
N ALA A 47 11.60 -8.02 0.80
CA ALA A 47 11.01 -6.93 1.59
C ALA A 47 11.10 -5.56 0.88
N ARG A 48 12.21 -5.29 0.18
CA ARG A 48 12.41 -4.04 -0.56
C ARG A 48 11.59 -4.00 -1.85
N GLU A 49 11.47 -5.14 -2.54
CA GLU A 49 10.69 -5.25 -3.79
C GLU A 49 9.19 -5.15 -3.52
N THR A 50 8.69 -5.85 -2.50
CA THR A 50 7.27 -5.79 -2.09
C THR A 50 6.86 -4.36 -1.76
N GLU A 51 7.70 -3.61 -1.04
CA GLU A 51 7.42 -2.22 -0.68
C GLU A 51 7.38 -1.26 -1.89
N SER A 52 8.14 -1.55 -2.97
CA SER A 52 8.03 -0.80 -4.22
C SER A 52 6.76 -1.17 -4.99
N SER A 53 6.38 -2.45 -4.97
CA SER A 53 5.20 -2.95 -5.68
C SER A 53 3.89 -2.43 -5.09
N GLU A 54 3.84 -2.21 -3.77
CA GLU A 54 2.67 -1.65 -3.08
C GLU A 54 2.37 -0.23 -3.57
N LEU A 55 3.38 0.64 -3.70
CA LEU A 55 3.20 2.01 -4.21
C LEU A 55 2.73 2.06 -5.67
N ASP A 56 3.27 1.18 -6.51
CA ASP A 56 2.84 1.08 -7.92
C ASP A 56 1.43 0.46 -8.01
N SER A 57 1.04 -0.42 -7.08
CA SER A 57 -0.31 -0.95 -6.97
C SER A 57 -1.31 0.12 -6.52
N ASP A 58 -0.93 1.00 -5.58
CA ASP A 58 -1.74 2.14 -5.12
C ASP A 58 -1.98 3.13 -6.25
N TRP A 59 -0.95 3.42 -7.05
CA TRP A 59 -1.08 4.23 -8.26
C TRP A 59 -2.07 3.63 -9.26
N ASN A 60 -1.90 2.35 -9.61
CA ASN A 60 -2.83 1.67 -10.51
C ASN A 60 -4.25 1.64 -9.93
N ARG A 61 -4.37 1.50 -8.60
CA ARG A 61 -5.67 1.56 -7.92
C ARG A 61 -6.30 2.93 -8.11
N ILE A 62 -5.57 4.02 -7.86
CA ILE A 62 -6.01 5.41 -8.05
C ILE A 62 -6.48 5.64 -9.49
N LEU A 63 -5.67 5.27 -10.50
CA LEU A 63 -6.05 5.40 -11.92
C LEU A 63 -7.28 4.57 -12.28
N ASN A 64 -7.41 3.37 -11.71
CA ASN A 64 -8.56 2.49 -11.96
C ASN A 64 -9.83 2.95 -11.23
N LEU A 65 -9.76 3.95 -10.34
CA LEU A 65 -10.94 4.43 -9.62
C LEU A 65 -11.98 5.03 -10.58
N ASN A 66 -11.62 5.37 -11.84
CA ASN A 66 -12.51 5.93 -12.87
C ASN A 66 -13.41 7.04 -12.29
N LEU A 67 -12.89 7.70 -11.27
CA LEU A 67 -13.38 8.92 -10.70
C LEU A 67 -12.83 9.96 -11.67
N LYS A 68 -13.56 10.22 -12.76
CA LYS A 68 -13.26 11.27 -13.75
C LYS A 68 -13.34 12.66 -13.12
N ILE A 69 -12.64 12.86 -12.00
CA ILE A 69 -12.76 14.00 -11.11
C ILE A 69 -11.66 15.02 -11.42
N SER A 70 -10.55 14.63 -12.05
CA SER A 70 -9.51 15.61 -12.37
C SER A 70 -8.71 15.33 -13.64
N LYS A 71 -8.31 16.42 -14.29
CA LYS A 71 -7.34 16.47 -15.40
C LYS A 71 -5.94 15.96 -15.00
N LEU A 72 -5.72 15.65 -13.72
CA LEU A 72 -4.45 15.13 -13.20
C LEU A 72 -4.10 13.74 -13.77
N GLU A 73 -5.10 12.95 -14.19
CA GLU A 73 -4.87 11.67 -14.89
C GLU A 73 -4.24 11.86 -16.27
N GLU A 74 -4.49 12.99 -16.94
CA GLU A 74 -3.98 13.28 -18.30
C GLU A 74 -2.58 13.90 -18.28
N ASP A 75 -2.22 14.59 -17.19
CA ASP A 75 -0.99 15.40 -17.12
C ASP A 75 0.27 14.59 -16.71
N TYR A 76 0.15 13.36 -16.22
CA TYR A 76 1.28 12.63 -15.63
C TYR A 76 1.68 11.35 -16.37
N ASN A 77 2.92 11.33 -16.88
CA ASN A 77 3.46 10.18 -17.60
C ASN A 77 3.86 9.07 -16.62
N ARG A 78 3.34 7.86 -16.85
CA ARG A 78 3.58 6.67 -16.01
C ARG A 78 5.07 6.33 -15.88
N ASP A 79 5.83 6.55 -16.95
CA ASP A 79 7.28 6.32 -17.00
C ASP A 79 8.07 7.33 -16.15
N GLN A 80 7.52 8.53 -15.95
CA GLN A 80 8.15 9.50 -15.04
C GLN A 80 7.93 9.08 -13.60
N PHE A 81 6.71 8.66 -13.24
CA PHE A 81 6.41 8.21 -11.88
C PHE A 81 7.23 6.98 -11.46
N SER A 82 7.39 5.99 -12.34
CA SER A 82 8.16 4.77 -12.04
C SER A 82 9.64 5.07 -11.74
N ASN A 83 10.20 6.12 -12.35
CA ASN A 83 11.59 6.53 -12.20
C ASN A 83 11.86 7.45 -11.00
N LEU A 84 10.83 7.89 -10.28
CA LEU A 84 10.99 8.72 -9.08
C LEU A 84 11.53 7.92 -7.90
N SER A 85 12.29 8.60 -7.03
CA SER A 85 12.69 8.02 -5.75
C SER A 85 11.48 7.81 -4.85
N ARG A 86 11.61 6.92 -3.85
CA ARG A 86 10.54 6.60 -2.91
C ARG A 86 9.91 7.84 -2.24
N LYS A 87 10.76 8.79 -1.82
CA LYS A 87 10.29 10.01 -1.14
C LYS A 87 9.48 10.89 -2.09
N GLU A 88 9.88 10.93 -3.36
CA GLU A 88 9.18 11.68 -4.40
C GLU A 88 7.86 11.01 -4.79
N LYS A 89 7.84 9.68 -4.98
CA LYS A 89 6.60 8.91 -5.21
C LYS A 89 5.58 9.17 -4.10
N TYR A 90 6.01 9.10 -2.84
CA TYR A 90 5.15 9.39 -1.69
C TYR A 90 4.60 10.82 -1.72
N ASN A 91 5.45 11.81 -1.96
CA ASN A 91 5.02 13.21 -2.00
C ASN A 91 4.02 13.47 -3.14
N VAL A 92 4.25 12.89 -4.32
CA VAL A 92 3.34 13.00 -5.47
C VAL A 92 1.97 12.39 -5.13
N LEU A 93 1.95 11.16 -4.61
CA LEU A 93 0.70 10.51 -4.18
C LEU A 93 -0.02 11.29 -3.08
N PHE A 94 0.74 11.86 -2.14
CA PHE A 94 0.19 12.67 -1.06
C PHE A 94 -0.45 13.97 -1.59
N ASP A 95 0.25 14.68 -2.47
CA ASP A 95 -0.26 15.91 -3.08
C ASP A 95 -1.49 15.63 -3.96
N TRP A 96 -1.50 14.51 -4.66
CA TRP A 96 -2.65 14.04 -5.44
C TRP A 96 -3.86 13.76 -4.57
N ASN A 97 -3.68 13.03 -3.48
CA ASN A 97 -4.75 12.77 -2.52
C ASN A 97 -5.28 14.09 -1.91
N LYS A 98 -4.39 15.04 -1.64
CA LYS A 98 -4.78 16.36 -1.11
C LYS A 98 -5.59 17.16 -2.14
N ASN A 99 -5.19 17.14 -3.41
CA ASN A 99 -5.89 17.82 -4.49
C ASN A 99 -7.25 17.16 -4.77
N LEU A 100 -7.29 15.83 -4.85
CA LEU A 100 -8.54 15.07 -5.01
C LEU A 100 -9.52 15.37 -3.86
N ALA A 101 -9.03 15.39 -2.62
CA ALA A 101 -9.86 15.74 -1.46
C ALA A 101 -10.40 17.18 -1.53
N LYS A 102 -9.61 18.11 -2.09
CA LYS A 102 -10.04 19.50 -2.31
C LYS A 102 -11.09 19.56 -3.41
N ASP A 103 -10.87 18.90 -4.53
CA ASP A 103 -11.81 18.87 -5.66
C ASP A 103 -13.17 18.26 -5.26
N ILE A 104 -13.17 17.16 -4.49
CA ILE A 104 -14.39 16.56 -3.95
C ILE A 104 -15.16 17.57 -3.06
N ARG A 105 -14.46 18.32 -2.20
CA ARG A 105 -15.08 19.35 -1.34
C ARG A 105 -15.64 20.50 -2.18
N ASP A 106 -14.85 21.01 -3.12
CA ASP A 106 -15.25 22.13 -3.98
C ASP A 106 -16.44 21.74 -4.89
N GLN A 107 -16.50 20.50 -5.38
CA GLN A 107 -17.63 19.98 -6.15
C GLN A 107 -18.89 19.77 -5.28
N THR A 108 -18.71 19.36 -4.02
CA THR A 108 -19.80 19.24 -3.05
C THR A 108 -20.38 20.62 -2.71
N GLU A 109 -19.54 21.62 -2.45
CA GLU A 109 -19.96 23.00 -2.16
C GLU A 109 -20.71 23.64 -3.34
N LYS A 110 -20.31 23.32 -4.57
CA LYS A 110 -20.95 23.82 -5.79
C LYS A 110 -22.22 23.07 -6.20
N ASN A 111 -22.60 21.99 -5.49
CA ASN A 111 -23.73 21.10 -5.85
C ASN A 111 -23.66 20.49 -7.27
N ILE A 112 -22.46 20.28 -7.83
CA ILE A 112 -22.26 19.82 -9.23
C ILE A 112 -22.17 18.27 -9.34
N GLY A 113 -22.82 17.53 -8.43
CA GLY A 113 -23.16 16.13 -8.70
C GLY A 113 -22.26 15.04 -8.14
N GLU A 114 -21.35 15.35 -7.22
CA GLU A 114 -20.67 14.32 -6.42
C GLU A 114 -21.01 14.47 -4.94
N ASP A 115 -22.08 13.77 -4.55
CA ASP A 115 -22.61 13.87 -3.20
C ASP A 115 -21.71 13.12 -2.20
N LEU A 116 -21.11 13.88 -1.27
CA LEU A 116 -20.69 13.39 0.05
C LEU A 116 -21.90 12.99 0.92
N LYS A 117 -23.13 13.23 0.46
CA LYS A 117 -24.35 12.79 1.14
C LYS A 117 -24.43 11.26 1.19
N PRO A 118 -25.09 10.71 2.23
CA PRO A 118 -25.32 9.27 2.33
C PRO A 118 -25.99 8.72 1.06
N GLY A 119 -25.29 7.84 0.35
CA GLY A 119 -25.78 7.21 -0.89
C GLY A 119 -25.21 7.81 -2.18
N GLY A 120 -24.46 8.91 -2.12
CA GLY A 120 -23.72 9.44 -3.27
C GLY A 120 -22.58 8.52 -3.74
N LYS A 121 -22.07 8.73 -4.96
CA LYS A 121 -21.04 7.87 -5.56
C LYS A 121 -19.75 7.86 -4.74
N VAL A 122 -19.25 9.04 -4.36
CA VAL A 122 -18.05 9.20 -3.52
C VAL A 122 -18.28 8.61 -2.12
N TRP A 123 -19.46 8.83 -1.53
CA TRP A 123 -19.82 8.24 -0.24
C TRP A 123 -19.83 6.71 -0.27
N ASN A 124 -20.48 6.11 -1.27
CA ASN A 124 -20.53 4.65 -1.41
C ASN A 124 -19.15 4.07 -1.71
N PHE A 125 -18.33 4.76 -2.50
CA PHE A 125 -16.93 4.38 -2.72
C PHE A 125 -16.14 4.39 -1.40
N ALA A 126 -16.15 5.50 -0.67
CA ALA A 126 -15.46 5.61 0.61
C ALA A 126 -15.95 4.55 1.61
N LYS A 127 -17.27 4.33 1.68
CA LYS A 127 -17.88 3.30 2.52
C LYS A 127 -17.48 1.89 2.11
N ASN A 128 -17.46 1.57 0.82
CA ASN A 128 -17.06 0.27 0.31
C ASN A 128 -15.57 0.02 0.50
N GLN A 129 -14.73 1.02 0.27
CA GLN A 129 -13.29 0.94 0.53
C GLN A 129 -13.03 0.72 2.02
N LEU A 130 -13.75 1.45 2.88
CA LEU A 130 -13.64 1.29 4.32
C LEU A 130 -14.15 -0.09 4.76
N LYS A 131 -15.24 -0.60 4.16
CA LYS A 131 -15.72 -1.98 4.38
C LYS A 131 -14.68 -3.01 3.93
N GLU A 132 -14.07 -2.84 2.76
CA GLU A 132 -13.04 -3.75 2.25
C GLU A 132 -11.83 -3.77 3.19
N THR A 133 -11.26 -2.60 3.52
CA THR A 133 -10.15 -2.47 4.47
C THR A 133 -10.49 -3.07 5.84
N LEU A 134 -11.72 -2.89 6.33
CA LEU A 134 -12.18 -3.48 7.59
C LEU A 134 -12.46 -4.99 7.48
N SER A 135 -12.95 -5.49 6.35
CA SER A 135 -13.25 -6.91 6.12
C SER A 135 -11.98 -7.75 6.03
N ILE A 136 -10.90 -7.18 5.48
CA ILE A 136 -9.56 -7.78 5.49
C ILE A 136 -8.97 -7.80 6.91
N SER A 137 -9.46 -6.91 7.79
CA SER A 137 -8.96 -6.72 9.17
C SER A 137 -9.83 -7.37 10.27
N ASN A 138 -11.06 -7.83 9.98
CA ASN A 138 -11.98 -8.34 10.99
C ASN A 138 -12.86 -9.51 10.47
N PRO A 139 -12.68 -10.74 11.00
CA PRO A 139 -13.46 -11.92 10.61
C PRO A 139 -14.98 -11.78 10.78
N ARG A 140 -15.46 -10.83 11.60
CA ARG A 140 -16.90 -10.63 11.84
C ARG A 140 -17.66 -9.99 10.68
N PHE A 141 -16.98 -9.38 9.71
CA PHE A 141 -17.63 -8.67 8.58
C PHE A 141 -17.50 -9.43 7.23
N GLN A 142 -17.21 -10.74 7.26
CA GLN A 142 -17.07 -11.58 6.07
C GLN A 142 -18.40 -12.13 5.51
N THR A 143 -19.55 -11.73 6.05
CA THR A 143 -20.90 -12.00 5.51
C THR A 143 -21.37 -10.90 4.58
#